data_AF-A0A945FY35-F1
#
_entry.id   AF-A0A945FY35-F1
#
_cell.length_a   1.000
_cell.length_b   1.000
_cell.length_c   1.000
_cell.angle_alpha   90.00
_cell.angle_beta   90.00
_cell.angle_gamma   90.00
#
_symmetry.space_group_name_H-M   'P 1'
#
loop_
_entity.id
_entity.type
_entity.pdbx_description
1 polymer ?
#
loop_
_entity_poly.entity_id
_entity_poly.type
_entity_poly.pdbx_seq_one_letter_code
_entity_poly.pdbx_strand_id
1 'polypeptide(L)'
;MKEKIISMNDSLAQGLAKRVIREVFGHKNENLGIDHFPRRKLIREVIKHFKKDIFHVYLGSIKKETSKWELLYGGWSVSGVNRKSIDFDNFEYDKLGFDIDLEIPTGRKTKRIFIILSKHALERLILRRRPYMSTYKEILQYLNKVIKRLLLHCLTYVERMQFVKNEFSAAIDGFIYPIAFDVGVNRNGERALSFMIKTVMPLEFEGAQKLNALHLNDYVKSSISEYWDLIHVIHQ
;
A
#
# COMPACT_ATOMS: atom_id res chain seq x y z
N MET A 1 26.45 -21.82 -17.16
CA MET A 1 25.03 -21.53 -16.84
C MET A 1 24.58 -20.37 -17.71
N LYS A 2 23.65 -20.58 -18.65
CA LYS A 2 23.06 -19.47 -19.41
C LYS A 2 22.06 -18.78 -18.48
N GLU A 3 22.36 -17.56 -18.03
CA GLU A 3 21.35 -16.70 -17.41
C GLU A 3 20.23 -16.52 -18.42
N LYS A 4 19.04 -17.00 -18.07
CA LYS A 4 17.85 -16.81 -18.89
C LYS A 4 17.54 -15.31 -18.83
N ILE A 5 17.94 -14.57 -19.86
CA ILE A 5 17.59 -13.15 -19.99
C ILE A 5 16.08 -13.11 -20.15
N ILE A 6 15.37 -12.91 -19.04
CA ILE A 6 13.94 -12.64 -19.06
C ILE A 6 13.81 -11.24 -19.65
N SER A 7 13.29 -11.12 -20.86
CA SER A 7 12.81 -9.83 -21.38
C SER A 7 11.36 -9.66 -20.95
N MET A 8 11.05 -8.55 -20.28
CA MET A 8 9.66 -8.21 -19.96
C MET A 8 9.04 -7.49 -21.15
N ASN A 9 7.90 -7.99 -21.62
CA ASN A 9 7.07 -7.35 -22.63
C ASN A 9 5.71 -6.97 -22.03
N ASP A 10 4.92 -6.20 -22.78
CA ASP A 10 3.62 -5.72 -22.30
C ASP A 10 2.66 -6.85 -21.94
N SER A 11 2.60 -7.91 -22.76
CA SER A 11 1.72 -9.06 -22.52
C SER A 11 2.05 -9.78 -21.20
N LEU A 12 3.34 -10.01 -20.93
CA LEU A 12 3.79 -10.62 -19.69
C LEU A 12 3.51 -9.72 -18.48
N ALA A 13 3.76 -8.41 -18.60
CA ALA A 13 3.48 -7.45 -17.53
C ALA A 13 1.97 -7.39 -17.19
N GLN A 14 1.10 -7.38 -18.21
CA GLN A 14 -0.36 -7.47 -18.05
C GLN A 14 -0.78 -8.79 -17.40
N GLY A 15 -0.20 -9.92 -17.82
CA GLY A 15 -0.47 -11.23 -17.24
C GLY A 15 -0.08 -11.30 -15.76
N LEU A 16 1.08 -10.77 -15.40
CA LEU A 16 1.57 -10.70 -14.02
C LEU A 16 0.72 -9.76 -13.16
N ALA A 17 0.34 -8.58 -13.68
CA ALA A 17 -0.54 -7.66 -12.98
C ALA A 17 -1.91 -8.30 -12.66
N LYS A 18 -2.52 -8.95 -13.65
CA LYS A 18 -3.77 -9.73 -13.46
C LYS A 18 -3.58 -10.82 -12.42
N ARG A 19 -2.45 -11.54 -12.44
CA ARG A 19 -2.16 -12.59 -11.46
C ARG A 19 -2.05 -12.03 -10.04
N VAL A 20 -1.33 -10.94 -9.84
CA VAL A 20 -1.21 -10.28 -8.53
C VAL A 20 -2.59 -9.94 -7.97
N ILE A 21 -3.45 -9.29 -8.76
CA ILE A 21 -4.78 -8.89 -8.28
C ILE A 21 -5.63 -10.11 -7.94
N ARG A 22 -5.58 -11.17 -8.76
CA ARG A 22 -6.29 -12.44 -8.48
C ARG A 22 -5.83 -13.09 -7.18
N GLU A 23 -4.52 -13.14 -6.93
CA GLU A 23 -3.95 -13.71 -5.70
C GLU A 23 -4.36 -12.90 -4.47
N VAL A 24 -4.34 -11.57 -4.56
CA VAL A 24 -4.81 -10.67 -3.48
C VAL A 24 -6.30 -10.86 -3.21
N PHE A 25 -7.12 -11.04 -4.25
CA PHE A 25 -8.54 -11.31 -4.11
C PHE A 25 -8.82 -12.66 -3.43
N GLY A 26 -8.13 -13.71 -3.88
CA GLY A 26 -8.28 -15.07 -3.35
C GLY A 26 -7.69 -15.25 -1.95
N HIS A 27 -6.83 -14.34 -1.51
CA HIS A 27 -6.24 -14.37 -0.17
C HIS A 27 -7.32 -14.16 0.89
N LYS A 28 -7.58 -15.22 1.66
CA LYS A 28 -8.35 -15.13 2.90
C LYS A 28 -7.37 -14.81 4.02
N ASN A 29 -7.70 -13.82 4.86
CA ASN A 29 -6.96 -13.61 6.10
C ASN A 29 -7.11 -14.87 6.96
N GLU A 30 -6.02 -15.62 7.09
CA GLU A 30 -6.00 -16.79 7.97
C GLU A 30 -6.17 -16.32 9.41
N ASN A 31 -7.02 -17.02 10.18
CA ASN A 31 -7.06 -16.81 11.62
C ASN A 31 -5.74 -17.34 12.19
N LEU A 32 -4.96 -16.43 12.78
CA LEU A 32 -3.64 -16.75 13.34
C LEU A 32 -3.74 -17.61 14.61
N GLY A 33 -4.93 -17.77 15.20
CA GLY A 33 -5.15 -18.60 16.39
C GLY A 33 -4.46 -18.07 17.65
N ILE A 34 -3.96 -16.82 17.62
CA ILE A 34 -3.14 -16.21 18.68
C ILE A 34 -3.93 -15.28 19.59
N ASP A 35 -5.25 -15.16 19.40
CA ASP A 35 -6.15 -14.25 20.12
C ASP A 35 -6.16 -14.47 21.66
N HIS A 36 -5.74 -15.65 22.10
CA HIS A 36 -5.62 -16.02 23.51
C HIS A 36 -4.36 -15.47 24.21
N PHE A 37 -3.38 -14.93 23.48
CA PHE A 37 -2.15 -14.42 24.09
C PHE A 37 -2.35 -13.06 24.76
N PRO A 38 -1.62 -12.78 25.86
CA PRO A 38 -1.52 -11.43 26.39
C PRO A 38 -1.07 -10.45 25.31
N ARG A 39 -1.65 -9.25 25.28
CA ARG A 39 -1.52 -8.28 24.16
C ARG A 39 -0.10 -8.06 23.64
N ARG A 40 0.89 -7.98 24.53
CA ARG A 40 2.31 -7.86 24.14
C ARG A 40 2.80 -9.07 23.33
N LYS A 41 2.46 -10.28 23.77
CA LYS A 41 2.83 -11.53 23.10
C LYS A 41 2.03 -11.67 21.80
N LEU A 42 0.74 -11.37 21.81
CA LEU A 42 -0.11 -11.30 20.62
C LEU A 42 0.55 -10.42 19.53
N ILE A 43 0.84 -9.15 19.82
CA ILE A 43 1.42 -8.22 18.84
C ILE A 43 2.78 -8.70 18.34
N ARG A 44 3.62 -9.31 19.19
CA ARG A 44 4.90 -9.89 18.76
C ARG A 44 4.71 -11.04 17.77
N GLU A 45 3.75 -11.93 18.01
CA GLU A 45 3.45 -13.03 17.10
C GLU A 45 2.85 -12.52 15.78
N VAL A 46 1.95 -11.52 15.83
CA VAL A 46 1.43 -10.85 14.63
C VAL A 46 2.58 -10.23 13.80
N ILE A 47 3.52 -9.52 14.43
CA ILE A 47 4.68 -8.94 13.73
C ILE A 47 5.53 -10.03 13.09
N LYS A 48 5.75 -11.16 13.77
CA LYS A 48 6.48 -12.30 13.19
C LYS A 48 5.75 -12.89 11.98
N HIS A 49 4.42 -12.97 12.04
CA HIS A 49 3.61 -13.43 10.92
C HIS A 49 3.70 -12.46 9.73
N PHE A 50 3.48 -11.16 9.94
CA PHE A 50 3.57 -10.13 8.88
C PHE A 50 4.97 -9.98 8.28
N LYS A 51 6.03 -10.42 8.97
CA LYS A 51 7.38 -10.49 8.38
C LYS A 51 7.53 -11.62 7.35
N LYS A 52 6.69 -12.66 7.43
CA LYS A 52 6.72 -13.82 6.54
C LYS A 52 5.64 -13.77 5.47
N ASP A 53 4.55 -13.07 5.75
CA ASP A 53 3.44 -12.90 4.84
C ASP A 53 3.73 -11.83 3.76
N ILE A 54 3.26 -12.10 2.54
CA ILE A 54 3.41 -11.20 1.39
C ILE A 54 2.20 -10.28 1.20
N PHE A 55 1.08 -10.56 1.87
CA PHE A 55 -0.16 -9.79 1.73
C PHE A 55 -0.29 -8.68 2.78
N HIS A 56 0.35 -8.83 3.94
CA HIS A 56 0.36 -7.85 5.01
C HIS A 56 1.73 -7.19 5.20
N VAL A 57 1.70 -5.98 5.74
CA VAL A 57 2.90 -5.19 6.01
C VAL A 57 2.82 -4.61 7.42
N TYR A 58 3.82 -4.94 8.24
CA TYR A 58 4.05 -4.24 9.50
C TYR A 58 4.54 -2.80 9.25
N LEU A 59 3.81 -1.82 9.80
CA LEU A 59 4.10 -0.39 9.62
C LEU A 59 4.69 0.26 10.87
N GLY A 60 4.30 -0.20 12.07
CA GLY A 60 4.87 0.29 13.32
C GLY A 60 4.17 -0.28 14.55
N SER A 61 4.76 -0.05 15.72
CA SER A 61 4.12 -0.32 17.00
C SER A 61 4.63 0.66 18.04
N ILE A 62 3.77 1.04 18.98
CA ILE A 62 4.15 1.89 20.11
C ILE A 62 3.65 1.31 21.43
N LYS A 63 4.30 1.72 22.52
CA LYS A 63 3.88 1.45 23.89
C LYS A 63 3.58 2.78 24.57
N LYS A 64 2.31 3.17 24.69
CA LYS A 64 1.92 4.36 25.45
C LYS A 64 1.99 4.05 26.94
N GLU A 65 3.14 4.32 27.57
CA GLU A 65 3.49 4.36 29.01
C GLU A 65 3.02 3.20 29.93
N THR A 66 2.24 2.24 29.44
CA THR A 66 1.66 1.09 30.15
C THR A 66 1.52 -0.09 29.18
N SER A 67 0.90 -1.20 29.61
CA SER A 67 0.64 -2.43 28.84
C SER A 67 -0.19 -2.27 27.55
N LYS A 68 -0.45 -1.03 27.13
CA LYS A 68 -1.22 -0.61 25.95
C LYS A 68 -0.32 -0.57 24.71
N TRP A 69 0.05 -1.75 24.24
CA TRP A 69 0.72 -1.86 22.94
C TRP A 69 -0.27 -1.54 21.83
N GLU A 70 0.15 -0.73 20.86
CA GLU A 70 -0.60 -0.45 19.64
C GLU A 70 0.18 -0.99 18.46
N LEU A 71 -0.53 -1.50 17.47
CA LEU A 71 0.05 -2.07 16.26
C LEU A 71 -0.58 -1.40 15.05
N LEU A 72 0.27 -0.85 14.19
CA LEU A 72 -0.12 -0.37 12.88
C LEU A 72 0.39 -1.34 11.83
N TYR A 73 -0.51 -1.80 10.99
CA TYR A 73 -0.20 -2.65 9.86
C TYR A 73 -1.08 -2.29 8.68
N GLY A 74 -0.78 -2.85 7.53
CA GLY A 74 -1.68 -2.74 6.39
C GLY A 74 -1.71 -4.03 5.59
N GLY A 75 -2.65 -4.11 4.68
CA GLY A 75 -2.85 -5.28 3.83
C GLY A 75 -3.36 -4.89 2.46
N TRP A 76 -2.93 -5.65 1.45
CA TRP A 76 -3.44 -5.52 0.10
C TRP A 76 -4.88 -6.04 0.02
N SER A 77 -5.71 -5.35 -0.75
CA SER A 77 -7.07 -5.75 -1.05
C SER A 77 -7.46 -5.31 -2.46
N VAL A 78 -8.49 -5.90 -3.03
CA VAL A 78 -9.08 -5.37 -4.27
C VAL A 78 -9.98 -4.19 -3.92
N SER A 79 -9.78 -3.06 -4.59
CA SER A 79 -10.62 -1.86 -4.46
C SER A 79 -11.71 -1.87 -5.53
N GLY A 80 -12.91 -1.35 -5.22
CA GLY A 80 -14.03 -1.26 -6.16
C GLY A 80 -14.99 -2.47 -6.17
N VAL A 81 -14.83 -3.42 -5.25
CA VAL A 81 -15.68 -4.62 -5.20
C VAL A 81 -16.69 -4.51 -4.06
N ASN A 82 -17.97 -4.34 -4.40
CA ASN A 82 -19.04 -4.71 -3.49
C ASN A 82 -19.07 -6.25 -3.41
N ARG A 83 -18.50 -6.82 -2.35
CA ARG A 83 -18.30 -8.27 -2.19
C ARG A 83 -19.58 -9.12 -2.25
N LYS A 84 -20.76 -8.49 -2.21
CA LYS A 84 -22.06 -9.16 -2.10
C LYS A 84 -22.67 -9.59 -3.44
N SER A 85 -22.14 -9.19 -4.58
CA SER A 85 -22.76 -9.45 -5.90
C SER A 85 -21.73 -9.59 -7.02
N ILE A 86 -20.86 -10.60 -6.95
CA ILE A 86 -19.81 -10.81 -7.95
C ILE A 86 -20.14 -12.02 -8.82
N ASP A 87 -20.26 -11.76 -10.12
CA ASP A 87 -20.11 -12.77 -11.16
C ASP A 87 -18.63 -12.77 -11.61
N PHE A 88 -17.97 -13.91 -11.48
CA PHE A 88 -16.50 -14.02 -11.47
C PHE A 88 -15.86 -13.97 -12.86
N ASP A 89 -16.65 -14.24 -13.91
CA ASP A 89 -16.12 -14.37 -15.27
C ASP A 89 -16.14 -13.03 -16.03
N ASN A 90 -16.89 -12.03 -15.56
CA ASN A 90 -17.10 -10.75 -16.27
C ASN A 90 -16.58 -9.50 -15.54
N PHE A 91 -15.98 -9.63 -14.36
CA PHE A 91 -15.52 -8.47 -13.59
C PHE A 91 -14.07 -8.07 -13.92
N GLU A 92 -13.90 -6.89 -14.51
CA GLU A 92 -12.57 -6.33 -14.73
C GLU A 92 -12.00 -5.74 -13.43
N TYR A 93 -11.05 -6.47 -12.83
CA TYR A 93 -10.23 -5.93 -11.75
C TYR A 93 -9.36 -4.77 -12.25
N ASP A 94 -9.73 -3.54 -11.92
CA ASP A 94 -9.01 -2.34 -12.38
C ASP A 94 -8.05 -1.75 -11.34
N LYS A 95 -8.16 -2.14 -10.05
CA LYS A 95 -7.44 -1.48 -8.95
C LYS A 95 -6.99 -2.45 -7.84
N LEU A 96 -5.78 -2.22 -7.38
CA LEU A 96 -5.18 -2.84 -6.19
C LEU A 96 -5.12 -1.79 -5.07
N GLY A 97 -5.84 -2.02 -3.98
CA GLY A 97 -5.82 -1.17 -2.79
C GLY A 97 -4.84 -1.68 -1.75
N PHE A 98 -4.24 -0.77 -1.00
CA PHE A 98 -3.54 -1.04 0.24
C PHE A 98 -4.22 -0.27 1.34
N ASP A 99 -4.69 -1.00 2.33
CA ASP A 99 -5.40 -0.42 3.44
C ASP A 99 -4.57 -0.46 4.72
N ILE A 100 -4.82 0.47 5.64
CA ILE A 100 -4.10 0.58 6.91
C ILE A 100 -5.03 0.34 8.10
N ASP A 101 -4.62 -0.54 8.99
CA ASP A 101 -5.34 -0.95 10.18
C ASP A 101 -4.55 -0.57 11.44
N LEU A 102 -5.24 0.09 12.39
CA LEU A 102 -4.69 0.44 13.69
C LEU A 102 -5.35 -0.44 14.77
N GLU A 103 -4.56 -1.31 15.37
CA GLU A 103 -5.00 -2.14 16.48
C GLU A 103 -4.65 -1.50 17.82
N ILE A 104 -5.68 -1.10 18.58
CA ILE A 104 -5.56 -0.47 19.89
C ILE A 104 -6.12 -1.38 21.01
N PRO A 105 -5.83 -1.12 22.29
CA PRO A 105 -6.28 -1.99 23.39
C PRO A 105 -7.78 -2.20 23.47
N THR A 106 -8.57 -1.21 23.06
CA THR A 106 -10.04 -1.26 23.08
C THR A 106 -10.64 -1.93 21.84
N GLY A 107 -9.83 -2.41 20.91
CA GLY A 107 -10.28 -3.07 19.69
C GLY A 107 -9.51 -2.61 18.44
N ARG A 108 -9.93 -3.11 17.29
CA ARG A 108 -9.38 -2.70 15.99
C ARG A 108 -10.12 -1.47 15.48
N LYS A 109 -9.38 -0.39 15.21
CA LYS A 109 -9.87 0.74 14.45
C LYS A 109 -9.52 0.53 12.99
N THR A 110 -10.55 0.40 12.16
CA THR A 110 -10.39 0.07 10.75
C THR A 110 -10.36 1.37 9.93
N LYS A 111 -9.24 1.59 9.23
CA LYS A 111 -9.04 2.38 8.00
C LYS A 111 -9.72 3.73 7.84
N ARG A 112 -8.90 4.79 7.91
CA ARG A 112 -9.16 6.06 7.21
C ARG A 112 -8.07 6.51 6.24
N ILE A 113 -7.08 5.66 5.92
CA ILE A 113 -6.13 5.90 4.83
C ILE A 113 -6.06 4.65 3.97
N PHE A 114 -6.26 4.81 2.66
CA PHE A 114 -6.04 3.75 1.69
C PHE A 114 -5.37 4.28 0.44
N ILE A 115 -4.40 3.53 -0.06
CA ILE A 115 -3.61 3.85 -1.26
C ILE A 115 -4.08 2.92 -2.36
N ILE A 116 -4.43 3.46 -3.52
CA ILE A 116 -4.93 2.69 -4.65
C ILE A 116 -3.90 2.77 -5.78
N LEU A 117 -3.55 1.61 -6.33
CA LEU A 117 -2.77 1.47 -7.54
C LEU A 117 -3.70 0.97 -8.65
N SER A 118 -3.83 1.73 -9.74
CA SER A 118 -4.54 1.21 -10.92
C SER A 118 -3.78 0.00 -11.50
N LYS A 119 -4.50 -0.90 -12.16
CA LYS A 119 -3.90 -2.01 -12.92
C LYS A 119 -2.90 -1.48 -13.95
N HIS A 120 -3.22 -0.37 -14.62
CA HIS A 120 -2.29 0.29 -15.54
C HIS A 120 -0.98 0.72 -14.85
N ALA A 121 -1.07 1.33 -13.67
CA ALA A 121 0.09 1.73 -12.89
C ALA A 121 0.94 0.50 -12.49
N LEU A 122 0.29 -0.59 -12.07
CA LEU A 122 0.95 -1.85 -11.75
C LEU A 122 1.64 -2.47 -12.97
N GLU A 123 0.99 -2.49 -14.13
CA GLU A 123 1.56 -2.96 -15.40
C GLU A 123 2.80 -2.15 -15.78
N ARG A 124 2.73 -0.82 -15.74
CA ARG A 124 3.87 0.06 -16.03
C ARG A 124 5.03 -0.18 -15.07
N LEU A 125 4.73 -0.40 -13.78
CA LEU A 125 5.74 -0.71 -12.77
C LEU A 125 6.44 -2.04 -13.06
N ILE A 126 5.68 -3.11 -13.34
CA ILE A 126 6.22 -4.44 -13.65
C ILE A 126 7.08 -4.40 -14.92
N LEU A 127 6.58 -3.74 -15.97
CA LEU A 127 7.25 -3.62 -17.26
C LEU A 127 8.63 -2.95 -17.15
N ARG A 128 8.70 -1.90 -16.32
CA ARG A 128 9.84 -0.97 -16.29
C ARG A 128 10.81 -1.23 -15.14
N ARG A 129 10.43 -1.99 -14.12
CA ARG A 129 11.31 -2.30 -12.98
C ARG A 129 12.49 -3.17 -13.41
N ARG A 130 13.67 -2.85 -12.89
CA ARG A 130 14.91 -3.63 -13.04
C ARG A 130 15.53 -3.93 -11.67
N PRO A 131 15.94 -5.17 -11.37
CA PRO A 131 15.78 -6.38 -12.19
C PRO A 131 14.29 -6.73 -12.40
N TYR A 132 14.00 -7.49 -13.46
CA TYR A 132 12.64 -7.89 -13.77
C TYR A 132 12.09 -8.82 -12.68
N MET A 133 10.81 -8.60 -12.33
CA MET A 133 10.07 -9.50 -11.46
C MET A 133 9.29 -10.48 -12.32
N SER A 134 9.46 -11.77 -12.06
CA SER A 134 8.93 -12.88 -12.85
C SER A 134 7.73 -13.56 -12.21
N THR A 135 7.50 -13.34 -10.91
CA THR A 135 6.40 -13.95 -10.17
C THR A 135 5.57 -12.92 -9.41
N TYR A 136 4.31 -13.27 -9.13
CA TYR A 136 3.43 -12.42 -8.31
C TYR A 136 3.99 -12.20 -6.89
N LYS A 137 4.72 -13.18 -6.33
CA LYS A 137 5.34 -13.09 -5.00
C LYS A 137 6.43 -12.03 -4.98
N GLU A 138 7.31 -12.01 -5.98
CA GLU A 138 8.34 -10.98 -6.13
C GLU A 138 7.72 -9.58 -6.27
N ILE A 139 6.63 -9.47 -7.04
CA ILE A 139 5.90 -8.22 -7.22
C ILE A 139 5.29 -7.74 -5.90
N LEU A 140 4.57 -8.59 -5.17
CA LEU A 140 3.99 -8.23 -3.87
C LEU A 140 5.05 -7.86 -2.83
N GLN A 141 6.17 -8.59 -2.79
CA GLN A 141 7.30 -8.25 -1.92
C GLN A 141 7.90 -6.88 -2.26
N TYR A 142 7.99 -6.54 -3.55
CA TYR A 142 8.42 -5.22 -3.98
C TYR A 142 7.41 -4.13 -3.61
N LEU A 143 6.11 -4.38 -3.86
CA LEU A 143 5.04 -3.47 -3.46
C LEU A 143 5.04 -3.23 -1.94
N ASN A 144 5.31 -4.24 -1.11
CA ASN A 144 5.46 -4.10 0.35
C ASN A 144 6.61 -3.17 0.77
N LYS A 145 7.67 -3.05 -0.05
CA LYS A 145 8.76 -2.10 0.19
C LYS A 145 8.34 -0.68 -0.22
N VAL A 146 7.76 -0.55 -1.42
CA VAL A 146 7.34 0.73 -1.99
C VAL A 146 6.24 1.37 -1.15
N ILE A 147 5.27 0.59 -0.66
CA ILE A 147 4.09 1.11 0.03
C ILE A 147 4.42 1.84 1.32
N LYS A 148 5.46 1.41 2.05
CA LYS A 148 5.93 2.12 3.25
C LYS A 148 6.40 3.53 2.92
N ARG A 149 7.17 3.65 1.83
CA ARG A 149 7.68 4.95 1.36
C ARG A 149 6.54 5.82 0.84
N LEU A 150 5.64 5.27 0.01
CA LEU A 150 4.44 5.98 -0.44
C LEU A 150 3.62 6.49 0.74
N LEU A 151 3.41 5.67 1.76
CA LEU A 151 2.65 6.06 2.94
C LEU A 151 3.29 7.23 3.70
N LEU A 152 4.62 7.28 3.81
CA LEU A 152 5.31 8.43 4.41
C LEU A 152 5.02 9.72 3.64
N HIS A 153 5.03 9.68 2.30
CA HIS A 153 4.67 10.83 1.48
C HIS A 153 3.19 11.21 1.67
N CYS A 154 2.27 10.25 1.67
CA CYS A 154 0.85 10.52 1.91
C CYS A 154 0.60 11.12 3.30
N LEU A 155 1.24 10.60 4.35
CA LEU A 155 1.12 11.13 5.70
C LEU A 155 1.73 12.54 5.83
N THR A 156 2.86 12.79 5.18
CA THR A 156 3.45 14.14 5.09
C THR A 156 2.49 15.12 4.44
N TYR A 157 1.86 14.70 3.34
CA TYR A 157 0.87 15.50 2.63
C TYR A 157 -0.33 15.84 3.54
N VAL A 158 -0.83 14.86 4.30
CA VAL A 158 -1.96 15.09 5.24
C VAL A 158 -1.55 15.97 6.41
N GLU A 159 -0.37 15.74 7.01
CA GLU A 159 0.12 16.53 8.15
C GLU A 159 0.23 18.03 7.82
N ARG A 160 0.63 18.34 6.60
CA ARG A 160 0.89 19.71 6.15
C ARG A 160 -0.33 20.44 5.62
N MET A 161 -1.49 19.79 5.55
CA MET A 161 -2.67 20.23 4.80
C MET A 161 -2.91 21.76 4.84
N GLN A 162 -2.44 22.42 3.79
CA GLN A 162 -3.04 23.60 3.20
C GLN A 162 -3.53 23.10 1.83
N PHE A 163 -4.83 22.82 1.68
CA PHE A 163 -5.45 22.15 0.53
C PHE A 163 -5.41 22.96 -0.79
N VAL A 164 -4.23 23.39 -1.23
CA VAL A 164 -4.09 24.24 -2.41
C VAL A 164 -4.21 23.42 -3.71
N LYS A 165 -3.80 22.13 -3.68
CA LYS A 165 -3.95 21.18 -4.80
C LYS A 165 -4.13 19.76 -4.28
N ASN A 166 -5.09 19.03 -4.84
CA ASN A 166 -5.39 17.62 -4.51
C ASN A 166 -4.45 16.62 -5.21
N GLU A 167 -3.24 17.03 -5.56
CA GLU A 167 -2.30 16.21 -6.32
C GLU A 167 -0.86 16.49 -5.87
N PHE A 168 -0.08 15.42 -5.80
CA PHE A 168 1.36 15.46 -5.55
C PHE A 168 1.99 14.25 -6.24
N SER A 169 3.29 14.03 -6.08
CA SER A 169 3.95 12.80 -6.52
C SER A 169 4.86 12.22 -5.42
N ALA A 170 5.49 11.08 -5.70
CA ALA A 170 6.56 10.56 -4.87
C ALA A 170 7.65 9.96 -5.77
N ALA A 171 8.92 10.21 -5.43
CA ALA A 171 10.08 9.63 -6.10
C ALA A 171 10.61 8.44 -5.29
N ILE A 172 10.41 7.22 -5.79
CA ILE A 172 10.75 5.97 -5.10
C ILE A 172 11.39 5.00 -6.08
N ASP A 173 12.56 4.45 -5.72
CA ASP A 173 13.25 3.37 -6.44
C ASP A 173 13.42 3.60 -7.96
N GLY A 174 13.69 4.84 -8.38
CA GLY A 174 13.87 5.18 -9.80
C GLY A 174 12.58 5.59 -10.51
N PHE A 175 11.45 5.66 -9.81
CA PHE A 175 10.13 5.96 -10.37
C PHE A 175 9.48 7.17 -9.72
N ILE A 176 8.70 7.89 -10.52
CA ILE A 176 7.72 8.88 -10.09
C ILE A 176 6.33 8.25 -10.06
N TYR A 177 5.68 8.43 -8.92
CA TYR A 177 4.30 8.05 -8.64
C TYR A 177 3.47 9.33 -8.53
N PRO A 178 2.74 9.76 -9.57
CA PRO A 178 1.72 10.79 -9.43
C PRO A 178 0.59 10.26 -8.55
N ILE A 179 0.23 11.03 -7.52
CA ILE A 179 -0.74 10.68 -6.50
C ILE A 179 -1.82 11.76 -6.46
N ALA A 180 -3.05 11.37 -6.76
CA ALA A 180 -4.22 12.20 -6.55
C ALA A 180 -4.82 11.88 -5.17
N PHE A 181 -5.08 12.91 -4.39
CA PHE A 181 -5.72 12.84 -3.08
C PHE A 181 -7.23 13.12 -3.21
N ASP A 182 -8.03 12.33 -2.52
CA ASP A 182 -9.47 12.56 -2.39
C ASP A 182 -9.99 11.98 -1.06
N VAL A 183 -11.24 12.28 -0.70
CA VAL A 183 -11.94 11.61 0.39
C VAL A 183 -12.90 10.58 -0.20
N GLY A 184 -12.47 9.32 -0.22
CA GLY A 184 -13.20 8.19 -0.79
C GLY A 184 -13.85 7.29 0.26
N VAL A 185 -14.16 6.08 -0.17
CA VAL A 185 -14.76 5.02 0.65
C VAL A 185 -13.86 3.78 0.63
N ASN A 186 -13.55 3.24 1.80
CA ASN A 186 -12.70 2.06 1.96
C ASN A 186 -13.45 0.75 1.63
N ARG A 187 -12.76 -0.40 1.73
CA ARG A 187 -13.34 -1.73 1.45
C ARG A 187 -14.51 -2.14 2.35
N ASN A 188 -14.75 -1.45 3.46
CA ASN A 188 -15.85 -1.70 4.38
C ASN A 188 -17.04 -0.74 4.17
N GLY A 189 -16.95 0.19 3.23
CA GLY A 189 -17.97 1.23 3.06
C GLY A 189 -17.77 2.46 3.95
N GLU A 190 -16.62 2.61 4.62
CA GLU A 190 -16.37 3.74 5.54
C GLU A 190 -15.59 4.86 4.85
N ARG A 191 -15.86 6.11 5.23
CA ARG A 191 -15.17 7.30 4.70
C ARG A 191 -13.67 7.26 5.04
N ALA A 192 -12.82 7.45 4.03
CA ALA A 192 -11.37 7.37 4.19
C ALA A 192 -10.62 8.34 3.25
N LEU A 193 -9.45 8.79 3.69
CA LEU A 193 -8.45 9.47 2.87
C LEU A 193 -7.94 8.51 1.80
N SER A 194 -8.14 8.89 0.55
CA SER A 194 -7.84 8.10 -0.64
C SER A 194 -6.66 8.70 -1.37
N PHE A 195 -5.69 7.86 -1.72
CA PHE A 195 -4.51 8.25 -2.50
C PHE A 195 -4.42 7.37 -3.75
N MET A 196 -4.81 7.93 -4.90
CA MET A 196 -4.93 7.22 -6.16
C MET A 196 -3.69 7.43 -7.04
N ILE A 197 -3.06 6.32 -7.44
CA ILE A 197 -1.95 6.29 -8.39
C ILE A 197 -2.46 5.65 -9.68
N LYS A 198 -2.63 6.48 -10.73
CA LYS A 198 -3.16 6.03 -12.03
C LYS A 198 -2.07 5.55 -13.00
N THR A 199 -0.82 5.95 -12.79
CA THR A 199 0.32 5.58 -13.62
C THR A 199 1.62 5.62 -12.82
N VAL A 200 2.70 5.05 -13.38
CA VAL A 200 4.05 5.15 -12.84
C VAL A 200 5.03 5.44 -13.98
N MET A 201 5.94 6.38 -13.78
CA MET A 201 6.92 6.81 -14.79
C MET A 201 8.35 6.63 -14.26
N PRO A 202 9.29 6.09 -15.06
CA PRO A 202 10.70 6.13 -14.69
C PRO A 202 11.17 7.59 -14.59
N LEU A 203 12.05 7.88 -13.63
CA LEU A 203 12.61 9.23 -13.41
C LEU A 203 13.31 9.80 -14.66
N GLU A 204 13.78 8.94 -15.54
CA GLU A 204 14.47 9.29 -16.78
C GLU A 204 13.55 9.94 -17.83
N PHE A 205 12.23 9.76 -17.70
CA PHE A 205 11.27 10.34 -18.65
C PHE A 205 11.10 11.84 -18.40
N GLU A 206 11.09 12.65 -19.45
CA GLU A 206 10.97 14.12 -19.35
C GLU A 206 9.73 14.56 -18.54
N GLY A 207 8.59 13.92 -18.75
CA GLY A 207 7.37 14.18 -17.98
C GLY A 207 7.51 13.86 -16.48
N ALA A 208 8.31 12.85 -16.13
CA ALA A 208 8.62 12.51 -14.75
C ALA A 208 9.57 13.54 -14.13
N GLN A 209 10.57 14.03 -14.88
CA GLN A 209 11.48 15.07 -14.43
C GLN A 209 10.76 16.39 -14.12
N LYS A 210 9.79 16.78 -14.95
CA LYS A 210 8.95 17.96 -14.71
C LYS A 210 8.16 17.85 -13.40
N LEU A 211 7.55 16.69 -13.16
CA LEU A 211 6.84 16.42 -11.90
C LEU A 211 7.80 16.38 -10.70
N ASN A 212 8.99 15.82 -10.88
CA ASN A 212 10.02 15.77 -9.85
C ASN A 212 10.64 17.15 -9.53
N ALA A 213 10.66 18.07 -10.49
CA ALA A 213 11.12 19.44 -10.27
C ALA A 213 10.05 20.29 -9.55
N LEU A 214 8.77 19.96 -9.76
CA LEU A 214 7.64 20.52 -9.01
C LEU A 214 7.53 19.91 -7.61
N HIS A 215 8.18 18.78 -7.37
CA HIS A 215 8.46 18.30 -6.03
C HIS A 215 9.42 19.25 -5.33
N LEU A 216 8.86 20.09 -4.47
CA LEU A 216 9.60 20.61 -3.35
C LEU A 216 10.26 19.42 -2.64
N ASN A 217 11.55 19.57 -2.29
CA ASN A 217 12.29 18.66 -1.42
C ASN A 217 11.63 18.64 -0.05
N ASP A 218 10.45 18.04 0.01
CA ASP A 218 9.63 18.04 1.18
C ASP A 218 10.26 17.11 2.19
N TYR A 219 10.57 17.65 3.36
CA TYR A 219 10.92 16.85 4.53
C TYR A 219 9.83 15.79 4.78
N VAL A 220 10.15 14.56 4.43
CA VAL A 220 9.37 13.36 4.75
C VAL A 220 10.03 12.73 5.96
N LYS A 221 9.26 12.46 7.02
CA LYS A 221 9.81 11.82 8.22
C LYS A 221 10.35 10.43 7.91
N SER A 222 11.30 9.98 8.72
CA SER A 222 12.01 8.73 8.48
C SER A 222 11.18 7.47 8.78
N SER A 223 10.19 7.59 9.68
CA SER A 223 9.36 6.48 10.14
C SER A 223 7.89 6.85 10.24
N ILE A 224 7.02 5.87 9.90
CA ILE A 224 5.57 6.00 10.04
C ILE A 224 5.17 6.22 11.51
N SER A 225 5.98 5.71 12.44
CA SER A 225 5.77 5.91 13.88
C SER A 225 5.79 7.38 14.30
N GLU A 226 6.45 8.25 13.54
CA GLU A 226 6.50 9.68 13.84
C GLU A 226 5.20 10.42 13.47
N TYR A 227 4.27 9.75 12.77
CA TYR A 227 2.93 10.26 12.46
C TYR A 227 1.85 9.66 13.36
N TRP A 228 2.21 9.05 14.49
CA TRP A 228 1.26 8.25 15.27
C TRP A 228 0.06 9.05 15.78
N ASP A 229 0.28 10.29 16.22
CA ASP A 229 -0.81 11.16 16.68
C ASP A 229 -1.73 11.56 15.53
N LEU A 230 -1.16 11.88 14.36
CA LEU A 230 -1.94 12.12 13.14
C LEU A 230 -2.76 10.88 12.76
N ILE A 231 -2.17 9.68 12.85
CA ILE A 231 -2.85 8.42 12.57
C ILE A 231 -4.01 8.22 13.55
N HIS A 232 -3.85 8.53 14.84
CA HIS A 232 -4.94 8.48 15.80
C HIS A 232 -6.08 9.44 15.45
N VAL A 233 -5.78 10.69 15.09
CA VAL A 233 -6.77 11.69 14.68
C VAL A 233 -7.53 11.22 13.44
N ILE A 234 -6.81 10.72 12.44
CA ILE A 234 -7.42 10.20 11.21
C ILE A 234 -8.32 9.00 11.53
N HIS A 235 -8.03 8.20 12.56
CA HIS A 235 -8.81 7.03 12.96
C HIS A 235 -9.78 7.26 14.15
N GLN A 236 -10.04 8.51 14.57
CA GLN A 236 -11.10 8.86 15.53
C GLN A 236 -12.38 9.21 14.79
#